data_AF-A0A4Z0P236-F1
#
_entry.id   AF-A0A4Z0P236-F1
#
_cell.length_a   1.000
_cell.length_b   1.000
_cell.length_c   1.000
_cell.angle_alpha   90.00
_cell.angle_beta   90.00
_cell.angle_gamma   90.00
#
_symmetry.space_group_name_H-M   'P 1'
#
loop_
_entity.id
_entity.type
_entity.pdbx_description
1 polymer ?
#
loop_
_entity_poly.entity_id
_entity_poly.type
_entity_poly.pdbx_seq_one_letter_code
_entity_poly.pdbx_strand_id
1 'polypeptide(L)'
;MDRFPRSDSIVQARSGLQTYMAQVYGWMTVGLLLTAFIAWYAANTPAVMMFVFSSKITFFGLIIAQLALVFVLSGLVHKLSAGMATTLFMLYSALTGLTLSSIFIVYTYSSIASTFVVTGGMFGAMSLYGYTTKRDLSGFGNMLFMALIG
;
A
#
# COMPACT_ATOMS: atom_id res chain seq x y z
N MET A 1 48.09 -16.75 13.15
CA MET A 1 47.97 -15.54 12.32
C MET A 1 46.74 -15.69 11.46
N ASP A 2 45.67 -15.00 11.82
CA ASP A 2 44.31 -15.22 11.31
C ASP A 2 44.16 -14.76 9.85
N ARG A 3 43.62 -15.65 9.02
CA ARG A 3 43.73 -15.63 7.55
C ARG A 3 42.43 -15.28 6.83
N PHE A 4 41.54 -14.48 7.41
CA PHE A 4 40.30 -14.05 6.73
C PHE A 4 39.87 -12.63 7.14
N PRO A 5 39.59 -11.72 6.19
CA PRO A 5 38.85 -10.48 6.46
C PRO A 5 37.41 -10.86 6.81
N ARG A 6 36.99 -10.64 8.06
CA ARG A 6 35.64 -10.93 8.55
C ARG A 6 34.64 -9.87 8.07
N SER A 7 33.63 -10.33 7.32
CA SER A 7 32.20 -10.01 7.45
C SER A 7 31.64 -8.57 7.39
N ASP A 8 32.43 -7.51 7.19
CA ASP A 8 31.85 -6.15 7.22
C ASP A 8 30.89 -5.84 6.05
N SER A 9 31.13 -6.40 4.87
CA SER A 9 30.30 -6.16 3.67
C SER A 9 28.91 -6.80 3.74
N ILE A 10 28.78 -7.96 4.39
CA ILE A 10 27.51 -8.72 4.47
C ILE A 10 26.58 -8.09 5.52
N VAL A 11 27.13 -7.53 6.60
CA VAL A 11 26.35 -6.86 7.65
C VAL A 11 25.81 -5.51 7.13
N GLN A 12 26.62 -4.76 6.38
CA GLN A 12 26.22 -3.46 5.81
C GLN A 12 25.17 -3.59 4.69
N ALA A 13 25.22 -4.64 3.87
CA ALA A 13 24.20 -4.94 2.88
C ALA A 13 22.84 -5.31 3.51
N ARG A 14 22.86 -6.06 4.63
CA ARG A 14 21.64 -6.44 5.37
C ARG A 14 21.01 -5.24 6.08
N SER A 15 21.79 -4.35 6.68
CA SER A 15 21.25 -3.16 7.36
C SER A 15 20.62 -2.16 6.39
N GLY A 16 21.16 -2.05 5.16
CA GLY A 16 20.59 -1.21 4.10
C GLY A 16 19.24 -1.71 3.61
N LEU A 17 19.10 -3.02 3.37
CA LEU A 17 17.84 -3.65 2.95
C LEU A 17 16.74 -3.51 4.02
N GLN A 18 17.09 -3.71 5.29
CA GLN A 18 16.16 -3.53 6.39
C GLN A 18 15.64 -2.09 6.48
N THR A 19 16.54 -1.11 6.42
CA THR A 19 16.16 0.31 6.51
C THR A 19 15.28 0.70 5.34
N TYR A 20 15.60 0.20 4.15
CA TYR A 20 14.79 0.41 2.95
C TYR A 20 13.37 -0.16 3.10
N MET A 21 13.22 -1.42 3.55
CA MET A 21 11.90 -2.03 3.73
C MET A 21 11.06 -1.31 4.79
N ALA A 22 11.68 -0.89 5.90
CA ALA A 22 10.99 -0.08 6.92
C ALA A 22 10.49 1.25 6.34
N GLN A 23 11.29 1.91 5.50
CA GLN A 23 10.87 3.13 4.80
C GLN A 23 9.72 2.87 3.83
N VAL A 24 9.78 1.80 3.04
CA VAL A 24 8.70 1.42 2.11
C VAL A 24 7.40 1.17 2.87
N TYR A 25 7.43 0.39 3.95
CA TYR A 25 6.24 0.14 4.78
C TYR A 25 5.72 1.40 5.46
N GLY A 26 6.60 2.31 5.88
CA GLY A 26 6.22 3.62 6.39
C GLY A 26 5.43 4.43 5.36
N TRP A 27 5.95 4.57 4.14
CA TRP A 27 5.27 5.27 3.05
C TRP A 27 3.93 4.64 2.67
N MET A 28 3.86 3.31 2.63
CA MET A 28 2.61 2.59 2.33
C MET A 28 1.57 2.79 3.44
N THR A 29 1.99 2.82 4.70
CA THR A 29 1.09 3.10 5.84
C THR A 29 0.48 4.49 5.73
N VAL A 30 1.29 5.50 5.37
CA VAL A 30 0.80 6.87 5.15
C VAL A 30 -0.21 6.91 3.98
N GLY A 31 0.10 6.24 2.86
CA GLY A 31 -0.84 6.15 1.73
C GLY A 31 -2.16 5.48 2.10
N LEU A 32 -2.13 4.40 2.88
CA LEU A 32 -3.33 3.71 3.36
C LEU A 32 -4.15 4.58 4.32
N LEU A 33 -3.51 5.27 5.26
CA LEU A 33 -4.19 6.19 6.18
C LEU A 33 -4.84 7.36 5.43
N LEU A 34 -4.16 7.92 4.44
CA LEU A 34 -4.71 8.96 3.57
C LEU A 34 -5.93 8.43 2.80
N THR A 35 -5.82 7.24 2.23
CA THR A 35 -6.92 6.58 1.51
C THR A 35 -8.15 6.41 2.41
N ALA A 36 -7.95 5.89 3.63
CA ALA A 36 -9.01 5.72 4.61
C ALA A 36 -9.66 7.05 5.02
N PHE A 37 -8.84 8.07 5.26
CA PHE A 37 -9.32 9.41 5.60
C PHE A 37 -10.16 10.02 4.46
N ILE A 38 -9.68 9.96 3.22
CA ILE A 38 -10.41 10.50 2.07
C ILE A 38 -11.70 9.72 1.81
N ALA A 39 -11.70 8.40 1.97
CA ALA A 39 -12.90 7.58 1.84
C ALA A 39 -13.96 7.95 2.89
N TRP A 40 -13.55 8.09 4.16
CA TRP A 40 -14.42 8.53 5.24
C TRP A 40 -14.94 9.96 5.00
N TYR A 41 -14.07 10.89 4.61
CA TYR A 41 -14.45 12.27 4.32
C TYR A 41 -15.47 12.37 3.17
N ALA A 42 -15.23 11.62 2.08
CA ALA A 42 -16.14 11.56 0.94
C ALA A 42 -17.50 10.97 1.31
N ALA A 43 -17.53 9.92 2.13
CA ALA A 43 -18.76 9.30 2.62
C ALA A 43 -19.59 10.23 3.52
N ASN A 44 -18.94 11.11 4.29
CA ASN A 44 -19.60 12.07 5.17
C ASN A 44 -19.98 13.39 4.49
N THR A 45 -19.56 13.61 3.23
CA THR A 45 -19.80 14.86 2.50
C THR A 45 -20.74 14.61 1.32
N PRO A 46 -22.03 14.96 1.41
CA PRO A 46 -23.01 14.68 0.36
C PRO A 46 -22.64 15.23 -1.02
N ALA A 47 -21.99 16.40 -1.06
CA ALA A 47 -21.54 17.00 -2.31
C ALA A 47 -20.45 16.17 -3.02
N VAL A 48 -19.51 15.60 -2.27
CA VAL A 48 -18.44 14.74 -2.81
C VAL A 48 -19.04 13.41 -3.25
N MET A 49 -19.90 12.82 -2.43
CA MET A 49 -20.58 11.57 -2.76
C MET A 49 -21.44 11.72 -4.02
N MET A 50 -22.23 12.81 -4.15
CA MET A 50 -22.92 13.11 -5.39
C MET A 50 -21.95 13.29 -6.55
N PHE A 51 -20.84 14.01 -6.39
CA PHE A 51 -19.88 14.16 -7.49
C PHE A 51 -19.33 12.81 -7.99
N VAL A 52 -18.93 11.93 -7.08
CA VAL A 52 -18.36 10.61 -7.42
C VAL A 52 -19.41 9.69 -8.05
N PHE A 53 -20.65 9.71 -7.57
CA PHE A 53 -21.71 8.76 -7.98
C PHE A 53 -22.80 9.35 -8.89
N SER A 54 -22.78 10.65 -9.21
CA SER A 54 -23.81 11.32 -10.02
C SER A 54 -23.82 10.81 -11.46
N SER A 55 -22.65 10.47 -12.02
CA SER A 55 -22.54 9.97 -13.38
C SER A 55 -21.61 8.77 -13.45
N LYS A 56 -22.03 7.76 -14.22
CA LYS A 56 -21.17 6.62 -14.58
C LYS A 56 -19.88 7.10 -15.24
N ILE A 57 -19.93 8.21 -15.99
CA ILE A 57 -18.76 8.81 -16.65
C ILE A 57 -17.74 9.30 -15.62
N THR A 58 -18.19 9.99 -14.56
CA THR A 58 -17.28 10.47 -13.51
C THR A 58 -16.63 9.30 -12.77
N PHE A 59 -17.41 8.28 -12.42
CA PHE A 59 -16.89 7.10 -11.72
C PHE A 59 -15.86 6.33 -12.56
N PHE A 60 -16.17 6.02 -13.82
CA PHE A 60 -15.20 5.38 -14.72
C PHE A 60 -14.02 6.29 -15.05
N GLY A 61 -14.23 7.60 -15.13
CA GLY A 61 -13.17 8.59 -15.30
C GLY A 61 -12.16 8.56 -14.14
N LEU A 62 -12.63 8.42 -12.90
CA LEU A 62 -11.76 8.26 -11.73
C LEU A 62 -10.93 6.97 -11.80
N ILE A 63 -11.54 5.86 -12.24
CA ILE A 63 -10.83 4.58 -12.42
C ILE A 63 -9.76 4.71 -13.52
N ILE A 64 -10.10 5.31 -14.66
CA ILE A 64 -9.14 5.54 -15.75
C ILE A 64 -8.00 6.44 -15.27
N ALA A 65 -8.30 7.49 -14.51
CA ALA A 65 -7.28 8.37 -13.94
C ALA A 65 -6.34 7.62 -12.98
N GLN A 66 -6.89 6.73 -12.14
CA GLN A 66 -6.07 5.87 -11.27
C GLN A 66 -5.16 4.94 -12.06
N LEU A 67 -5.68 4.28 -13.10
CA LEU A 67 -4.88 3.41 -13.95
C LEU A 67 -3.77 4.21 -14.66
N ALA A 68 -4.09 5.38 -15.20
CA ALA A 68 -3.11 6.26 -15.82
C ALA A 68 -1.99 6.65 -14.84
N LEU A 69 -2.33 6.98 -13.58
CA LEU A 69 -1.34 7.26 -12.55
C LEU A 69 -0.45 6.06 -12.24
N VAL A 70 -1.01 4.85 -12.18
CA VAL A 70 -0.23 3.61 -11.98
C VAL A 70 0.72 3.39 -13.15
N PHE A 71 0.27 3.54 -14.40
CA PHE A 71 1.14 3.40 -15.57
C PHE A 71 2.27 4.45 -15.58
N VAL A 72 1.97 5.70 -15.21
CA VAL A 72 2.98 6.76 -15.08
C VAL A 72 3.98 6.43 -13.99
N LEU A 73 3.53 6.03 -12.81
CA LEU A 73 4.41 5.64 -11.72
C LEU A 73 5.25 4.42 -12.11
N SER A 74 4.64 3.32 -12.53
CA SER A 74 5.35 2.09 -12.90
C SER A 74 6.31 2.26 -14.08
N GLY A 75 5.93 3.04 -15.10
CA GLY A 75 6.72 3.23 -16.32
C GLY A 75 7.77 4.33 -16.24
N LEU A 76 7.55 5.37 -15.43
CA LEU A 76 8.40 6.55 -15.36
C LEU A 76 9.07 6.75 -14.00
N VAL A 77 8.91 5.86 -13.02
CA VAL A 77 9.56 6.01 -11.69
C VAL A 77 11.07 6.26 -11.79
N HIS A 78 11.76 5.65 -12.76
CA HIS A 78 13.20 5.85 -12.97
C HIS A 78 13.57 7.23 -13.50
N LYS A 79 12.62 7.99 -14.05
CA LYS A 79 12.81 9.35 -14.59
C LYS A 79 12.21 10.43 -13.69
N LEU A 80 11.42 10.05 -12.69
CA LEU A 80 10.76 10.98 -11.79
C LEU A 80 11.69 11.33 -10.62
N SER A 81 11.64 12.59 -10.18
CA SER A 81 12.26 12.97 -8.90
C SER A 81 11.50 12.34 -7.74
N ALA A 82 12.19 12.10 -6.62
CA ALA A 82 11.58 11.52 -5.43
C ALA A 82 10.33 12.30 -4.98
N GLY A 83 10.39 13.64 -4.99
CA GLY A 83 9.25 14.49 -4.63
C GLY A 83 8.04 14.36 -5.58
N MET A 84 8.29 14.23 -6.88
CA MET A 84 7.20 14.04 -7.85
C MET A 84 6.57 12.66 -7.69
N ALA A 85 7.37 11.61 -7.50
CA ALA A 85 6.88 10.26 -7.26
C ALA A 85 6.01 10.19 -6.00
N THR A 86 6.44 10.82 -4.89
CA THR A 86 5.64 10.92 -3.67
C THR A 86 4.33 11.66 -3.91
N THR A 87 4.35 12.78 -4.62
CA THR A 87 3.13 13.56 -4.91
C THR A 87 2.13 12.75 -5.72
N LEU A 88 2.60 12.08 -6.78
CA LEU A 88 1.75 11.22 -7.61
C LEU A 88 1.21 10.02 -6.83
N PHE A 89 2.00 9.43 -5.93
CA PHE A 89 1.55 8.37 -5.03
C PHE A 89 0.47 8.85 -4.05
N MET A 90 0.62 10.05 -3.47
CA MET A 90 -0.39 10.64 -2.59
C MET A 90 -1.67 10.97 -3.35
N LEU A 91 -1.56 11.50 -4.57
CA LEU A 91 -2.70 11.74 -5.45
C LEU A 91 -3.43 10.43 -5.80
N TYR A 92 -2.67 9.39 -6.14
CA TYR A 92 -3.22 8.06 -6.40
C TYR A 92 -3.95 7.50 -5.17
N SER A 93 -3.35 7.63 -3.98
CA SER A 93 -3.97 7.20 -2.71
C SER A 93 -5.27 7.98 -2.42
N ALA A 94 -5.28 9.30 -2.63
CA ALA A 94 -6.47 10.12 -2.44
C ALA A 94 -7.59 9.74 -3.43
N LEU A 95 -7.27 9.58 -4.71
CA LEU A 95 -8.25 9.14 -5.72
C LEU A 95 -8.80 7.76 -5.37
N THR A 96 -7.94 6.84 -4.89
CA THR A 96 -8.35 5.51 -4.44
C THR A 96 -9.31 5.60 -3.25
N GLY A 97 -9.08 6.53 -2.32
CA GLY A 97 -10.00 6.81 -1.22
C GLY A 97 -11.36 7.27 -1.72
N LEU A 98 -11.39 8.16 -2.72
CA LEU A 98 -12.64 8.64 -3.33
C LEU A 98 -13.43 7.49 -3.97
N THR A 99 -12.79 6.59 -4.72
CA THR A 99 -13.50 5.45 -5.34
C THR A 99 -13.94 4.42 -4.30
N LEU A 100 -13.13 4.17 -3.27
CA LEU A 100 -13.46 3.27 -2.17
C LEU A 100 -14.53 3.82 -1.23
N SER A 101 -14.85 5.11 -1.26
CA SER A 101 -15.97 5.67 -0.48
C SER A 101 -17.32 4.96 -0.75
N SER A 102 -17.47 4.31 -1.91
CA SER A 102 -18.61 3.46 -2.27
C SER A 102 -18.92 2.37 -1.23
N ILE A 103 -17.90 1.84 -0.53
CA ILE A 103 -18.09 0.76 0.45
C ILE A 103 -18.93 1.23 1.65
N PHE A 104 -18.89 2.53 1.99
CA PHE A 104 -19.67 3.11 3.09
C PHE A 104 -21.17 3.18 2.77
N ILE A 105 -21.56 2.99 1.51
CA ILE A 105 -22.98 2.91 1.09
C ILE A 105 -23.54 1.52 1.40
N VAL A 106 -22.71 0.49 1.30
CA VAL A 106 -23.14 -0.92 1.39
C VAL A 106 -22.89 -1.51 2.77
N TYR A 107 -21.81 -1.11 3.44
CA TYR A 107 -21.36 -1.65 4.72
C TYR A 107 -21.48 -0.64 5.86
N THR A 108 -21.64 -1.15 7.08
CA THR A 108 -21.71 -0.32 8.28
C THR A 108 -20.33 0.22 8.68
N TYR A 109 -20.30 1.40 9.31
CA TYR A 109 -19.08 1.99 9.87
C TYR A 109 -18.34 1.04 10.80
N SER A 110 -19.07 0.30 11.64
CA SER A 110 -18.48 -0.69 12.55
C SER A 110 -17.75 -1.79 11.79
N SER A 111 -18.33 -2.32 10.71
CA SER A 111 -17.72 -3.38 9.90
C SER A 111 -16.48 -2.89 9.16
N ILE A 112 -16.51 -1.66 8.64
CA ILE A 112 -15.38 -1.08 7.92
C ILE A 112 -14.22 -0.84 8.90
N ALA A 113 -14.49 -0.22 10.05
CA ALA A 113 -13.48 0.05 11.07
C ALA A 113 -12.85 -1.23 11.61
N SER A 114 -13.66 -2.25 11.94
CA SER A 114 -13.13 -3.53 12.42
C SER A 114 -12.27 -4.22 11.37
N THR A 115 -12.70 -4.23 10.10
CA THR A 115 -11.94 -4.84 9.00
C THR A 115 -10.61 -4.12 8.79
N PHE A 116 -10.58 -2.78 8.85
CA PHE A 116 -9.36 -2.00 8.71
C PHE A 116 -8.36 -2.31 9.84
N VAL A 117 -8.82 -2.34 11.09
CA VAL A 117 -7.96 -2.63 12.25
C VAL A 117 -7.44 -4.07 12.21
N VAL A 118 -8.28 -5.04 11.86
CA VAL A 118 -7.87 -6.45 11.75
C VAL A 118 -6.86 -6.65 10.63
N THR A 119 -7.11 -6.11 9.43
CA THR A 119 -6.21 -6.26 8.28
C THR A 119 -4.90 -5.49 8.49
N GLY A 120 -4.96 -4.26 9.00
CA GLY A 120 -3.77 -3.48 9.35
C GLY A 120 -2.95 -4.12 10.48
N GLY A 121 -3.61 -4.64 11.51
CA GLY A 121 -2.98 -5.39 12.59
C GLY A 121 -2.32 -6.68 12.10
N MET A 122 -2.99 -7.42 11.22
CA MET A 122 -2.43 -8.62 10.60
C MET A 122 -1.22 -8.29 9.73
N PHE A 123 -1.30 -7.24 8.90
CA PHE A 123 -0.16 -6.76 8.12
C PHE A 123 1.02 -6.42 9.02
N GLY A 124 0.81 -5.60 10.06
CA GLY A 124 1.85 -5.22 11.00
C GLY A 124 2.46 -6.42 11.75
N ALA A 125 1.63 -7.37 12.20
CA ALA A 125 2.09 -8.58 12.87
C ALA A 125 2.92 -9.48 11.93
N MET A 126 2.46 -9.66 10.69
CA MET A 126 3.18 -10.45 9.69
C MET A 126 4.47 -9.77 9.22
N SER A 127 4.48 -8.44 9.09
CA SER A 127 5.70 -7.66 8.82
C SER A 127 6.72 -7.83 9.94
N LEU A 128 6.29 -7.76 11.21
CA LEU A 128 7.19 -8.00 12.35
C LEU A 128 7.69 -9.45 12.38
N TYR A 129 6.83 -10.42 12.09
CA TYR A 129 7.22 -11.83 12.01
C TYR A 129 8.23 -12.09 10.89
N GLY A 130 7.95 -11.62 9.67
CA GLY A 130 8.88 -11.73 8.53
C GLY A 130 10.21 -11.03 8.78
N TYR A 131 10.21 -9.96 9.58
CA TYR A 131 11.41 -9.21 9.94
C TYR A 131 12.25 -9.87 11.05
N THR A 132 11.60 -10.51 12.03
CA THR A 132 12.30 -11.11 13.20
C THR A 132 12.64 -12.59 13.01
N THR A 133 11.93 -13.30 12.13
CA THR A 133 12.16 -14.72 11.92
C THR A 133 13.50 -14.98 11.23
N LYS A 134 14.21 -16.01 11.71
CA LYS A 134 15.46 -16.49 11.09
C LYS A 134 15.24 -17.71 10.20
N ARG A 135 13.99 -18.18 10.10
CA ARG A 135 13.64 -19.33 9.24
C ARG A 135 13.61 -18.87 7.79
N ASP A 136 14.16 -19.68 6.91
CA ASP A 136 13.99 -19.50 5.48
C ASP A 136 12.52 -19.76 5.11
N LEU A 137 11.84 -18.71 4.66
CA LEU A 137 10.43 -18.75 4.24
C LEU A 137 10.28 -19.13 2.76
N SER A 138 11.37 -19.33 2.01
CA SER A 138 11.32 -19.66 0.59
C SER A 138 10.50 -20.92 0.30
N GLY A 139 10.52 -21.89 1.22
CA GLY A 139 9.70 -23.11 1.13
C GLY A 139 8.19 -22.88 1.22
N PHE A 140 7.73 -21.80 1.86
CA PHE A 140 6.32 -21.42 1.88
C PHE A 140 5.84 -20.87 0.53
N GLY A 141 6.76 -20.39 -0.32
CA GLY A 141 6.41 -19.79 -1.62
C GLY A 141 5.60 -20.73 -2.52
N ASN A 142 6.05 -21.99 -2.66
CA ASN A 142 5.34 -22.98 -3.49
C ASN A 142 3.95 -23.32 -2.93
N MET A 143 3.81 -23.38 -1.60
CA MET A 143 2.52 -23.66 -0.95
C MET A 143 1.56 -22.49 -1.09
N LEU A 144 2.04 -21.25 -0.89
CA LEU A 144 1.23 -20.04 -1.07
C LEU A 144 0.82 -19.84 -2.54
N PHE A 145 1.68 -20.21 -3.49
CA PHE A 145 1.34 -20.16 -4.92
C PHE A 145 0.29 -21.20 -5.28
N MET A 146 0.40 -22.42 -4.73
CA MET A 146 -0.64 -23.44 -4.86
C MET A 146 -1.98 -22.96 -4.27
N ALA A 147 -1.97 -22.31 -3.12
CA ALA A 147 -3.18 -21.76 -2.48
C ALA A 147 -3.76 -20.51 -3.18
N LEU A 148 -2.98 -19.83 -4.02
CA LEU A 148 -3.46 -18.69 -4.81
C LEU A 148 -4.17 -19.15 -6.10
N ILE A 149 -3.68 -20.24 -6.71
CA ILE A 149 -4.23 -20.79 -7.96
C ILE A 149 -5.34 -21.80 -7.72
N GLY A 150 -5.20 -22.65 -6.70
CA GLY A 150 -6.17 -23.68 -6.32
C GLY A 150 -7.26 -23.11 -5.44
#